data_AF-H3H1Z3-F1
#
_entry.id   AF-H3H1Z3-F1
#
_cell.length_a   1.000
_cell.length_b   1.000
_cell.length_c   1.000
_cell.angle_alpha   90.00
_cell.angle_beta   90.00
_cell.angle_gamma   90.00
#
_symmetry.space_group_name_H-M   'P 1'
#
loop_
_entity.id
_entity.type
_entity.pdbx_description
1 polymer ?
#
loop_
_entity_poly.entity_id
_entity_poly.type
_entity_poly.pdbx_seq_one_letter_code
_entity_poly.pdbx_strand_id
1 'polypeptide(L)'
;MQRSRRRTPKLHPAPLKPRDKLEEADSYCISCGSRNVVVFRPSKSTNSQRLIKCQSCGVISPDFSQPKPRPGVREDFVPLDKTRVQQMADQVLDAFTHQRTKQKLQRALALAQGDLGLICHKYLPVAIEVFAHVVSRYGFAESIEGVMESVRVMQTLAKDDEQLVQKLSNIRKLLTPTANWIQEDSDAERDDERRREQEHHTLEHKKEEERRQELLALENAKKARLRAKKIAMGLDPSVERPPVLVDAPPSVVAAVENARLELRVNAKLVQKFQWFFNGKPIETEEFVTGINRCTLVIAKLTKRVVGEYFCTCENEEGTHSQFFRRL
;
A
#
# COMPACT_ATOMS: atom_id res chain seq x y z
N MET A 1 39.97 22.41 78.40
CA MET A 1 39.73 21.02 77.94
C MET A 1 39.68 20.99 76.43
N GLN A 2 40.76 20.58 75.77
CA GLN A 2 40.83 20.35 74.31
C GLN A 2 41.24 18.90 74.09
N ARG A 3 40.39 18.10 73.43
CA ARG A 3 40.63 16.68 73.15
C ARG A 3 41.22 16.53 71.74
N SER A 4 42.40 15.90 71.68
CA SER A 4 43.13 15.54 70.45
C SER A 4 42.33 14.62 69.53
N ARG A 5 42.25 14.98 68.24
CA ARG A 5 41.74 14.14 67.15
C ARG A 5 42.80 13.09 66.77
N ARG A 6 42.46 11.80 66.91
CA ARG A 6 43.25 10.67 66.38
C ARG A 6 43.13 10.63 64.85
N ARG A 7 44.26 10.65 64.13
CA ARG A 7 44.33 10.37 62.69
C ARG A 7 44.38 8.85 62.47
N THR A 8 43.51 8.34 61.61
CA THR A 8 43.51 6.96 61.10
C THR A 8 44.69 6.72 60.15
N PRO A 9 45.29 5.51 60.11
CA PRO A 9 46.38 5.20 59.19
C PRO A 9 45.85 5.06 57.76
N LYS A 10 46.53 5.69 56.79
CA LYS A 10 46.29 5.47 55.36
C LYS A 10 46.82 4.07 54.99
N LEU A 11 45.93 3.16 54.61
CA LEU A 11 46.30 1.89 53.96
C LEU A 11 46.85 2.20 52.56
N HIS A 12 48.12 1.88 52.33
CA HIS A 12 48.70 1.85 50.98
C HIS A 12 48.57 0.42 50.44
N PRO A 13 47.93 0.21 49.27
CA PRO A 13 47.94 -1.09 48.63
C PRO A 13 49.36 -1.42 48.15
N ALA A 14 49.77 -2.68 48.36
CA ALA A 14 51.08 -3.18 47.98
C ALA A 14 51.31 -3.06 46.45
N PRO A 15 52.55 -2.81 45.99
CA PRO A 15 52.86 -2.75 44.56
C PRO A 15 52.68 -4.14 43.94
N LEU A 16 51.90 -4.22 42.87
CA LEU A 16 51.75 -5.43 42.06
C LEU A 16 53.07 -5.76 41.38
N LYS A 17 53.51 -7.03 41.49
CA LYS A 17 54.69 -7.54 40.79
C LYS A 17 54.48 -7.44 39.27
N PRO A 18 55.49 -7.01 38.49
CA PRO A 18 55.36 -6.92 37.05
C PRO A 18 55.63 -8.28 36.42
N ARG A 19 54.58 -8.96 35.96
CA ARG A 19 54.62 -9.93 34.84
C ARG A 19 53.21 -10.47 34.60
N ASP A 20 52.52 -9.81 33.67
CA ASP A 20 51.69 -10.42 32.64
C ASP A 20 51.59 -9.38 31.52
N LYS A 21 51.73 -9.81 30.27
CA LYS A 21 51.82 -8.91 29.11
C LYS A 21 50.54 -8.08 29.02
N LEU A 22 50.66 -6.77 29.21
CA LEU A 22 49.61 -5.80 28.97
C LEU A 22 49.41 -5.69 27.45
N GLU A 23 48.36 -6.31 26.92
CA GLU A 23 47.87 -6.04 25.57
C GLU A 23 47.15 -4.69 25.58
N GLU A 24 47.52 -3.77 24.69
CA GLU A 24 46.74 -2.55 24.43
C GLU A 24 45.35 -2.95 23.94
N ALA A 25 44.31 -2.51 24.63
CA ALA A 25 42.93 -2.78 24.26
C ALA A 25 42.26 -1.48 23.79
N ASP A 26 41.52 -1.54 22.69
CA ASP A 26 40.65 -0.47 22.17
C ASP A 26 39.37 -0.30 23.04
N SER A 27 39.54 -0.26 24.36
CA SER A 27 38.45 -0.14 25.32
C SER A 27 38.54 1.18 26.08
N TYR A 28 37.40 1.66 26.59
CA TYR A 28 37.34 2.87 27.41
C TYR A 28 36.52 2.63 28.68
N CYS A 29 36.84 3.37 29.73
CA CYS A 29 36.09 3.32 30.97
C CYS A 29 34.72 3.97 30.78
N ILE A 30 33.64 3.21 31.01
CA ILE A 30 32.27 3.74 30.93
C ILE A 30 31.97 4.82 31.98
N SER A 31 32.73 4.86 33.08
CA SER A 31 32.49 5.81 34.17
C SER A 31 33.17 7.16 33.96
N CYS A 32 34.36 7.19 33.35
CA CYS A 32 35.14 8.44 33.20
C CYS A 32 35.65 8.71 31.78
N GLY A 33 35.35 7.85 30.81
CA GLY A 33 35.79 7.98 29.41
C GLY A 33 37.27 7.71 29.17
N SER A 34 38.06 7.41 30.21
CA SER A 34 39.50 7.16 30.06
C SER A 34 39.78 5.90 29.26
N ARG A 35 40.71 6.00 28.29
CA ARG A 35 41.28 4.86 27.56
C ARG A 35 42.38 4.13 28.35
N ASN A 36 42.78 4.67 29.50
CA ASN A 36 43.77 4.05 30.36
C ASN A 36 43.09 2.93 31.18
N VAL A 37 42.86 1.79 30.52
CA VAL A 37 42.21 0.61 31.08
C VAL A 37 43.11 -0.61 30.92
N VAL A 38 43.05 -1.53 31.87
CA VAL A 38 43.76 -2.81 31.81
C VAL A 38 42.74 -3.94 31.75
N VAL A 39 42.89 -4.81 30.76
CA VAL A 39 42.06 -6.00 30.60
C VAL A 39 42.62 -7.13 31.46
N PHE A 40 41.76 -7.85 32.16
CA PHE A 40 42.14 -9.05 32.89
C PHE A 40 41.03 -10.12 32.83
N ARG A 41 41.42 -11.39 33.01
CA ARG A 41 40.50 -12.53 33.14
C ARG A 41 40.53 -13.05 34.59
N PRO A 42 39.39 -13.15 35.29
CA PRO A 42 39.35 -13.74 36.62
C PRO A 42 39.67 -15.24 36.55
N SER A 43 40.65 -15.72 37.33
CA SER A 43 41.10 -17.13 37.26
C SER A 43 40.09 -18.17 37.81
N LYS A 44 38.91 -17.73 38.29
CA LYS A 44 37.92 -18.59 38.98
C LYS A 44 36.49 -18.46 38.46
N SER A 45 36.26 -17.80 37.32
CA SER A 45 34.93 -17.60 36.74
C SER A 45 34.65 -18.64 35.65
N THR A 46 33.54 -19.38 35.76
CA THR A 46 33.00 -20.26 34.70
C THR A 46 32.53 -19.47 33.47
N ASN A 47 32.34 -18.15 33.61
CA ASN A 47 32.02 -17.26 32.52
C ASN A 47 33.32 -16.64 31.99
N SER A 48 33.63 -16.84 30.71
CA SER A 48 34.82 -16.37 29.98
C SER A 48 34.86 -14.84 29.79
N GLN A 49 34.20 -14.08 30.67
CA GLN A 49 34.02 -12.65 30.54
C GLN A 49 35.30 -11.89 30.92
N ARG A 50 35.88 -11.19 29.94
CA ARG A 50 36.99 -10.24 30.15
C ARG A 50 36.46 -9.02 30.91
N LEU A 51 37.20 -8.61 31.94
CA LEU A 51 36.93 -7.39 32.70
C LEU A 51 37.98 -6.35 32.35
N ILE A 52 37.57 -5.08 32.36
CA ILE A 52 38.47 -3.94 32.29
C ILE A 52 38.54 -3.27 33.65
N LYS A 53 39.73 -2.85 34.07
CA LYS A 53 39.96 -1.99 35.22
C LYS A 53 40.48 -0.64 34.72
N CYS A 54 39.75 0.43 35.00
CA CYS A 54 40.22 1.77 34.70
C CYS A 54 41.35 2.16 35.64
N GLN A 55 42.50 2.53 35.09
CA GLN A 55 43.62 3.02 35.87
C GLN A 55 43.42 4.47 36.33
N SER A 56 42.53 5.23 35.67
CA SER A 56 42.24 6.62 36.05
C SER A 56 41.24 6.75 37.20
N CYS A 57 40.18 5.93 37.24
CA CYS A 57 39.13 6.02 38.27
C CYS A 57 38.97 4.75 39.12
N GLY A 58 39.69 3.67 38.82
CA GLY A 58 39.64 2.41 39.56
C GLY A 58 38.43 1.52 39.27
N VAL A 59 37.45 1.99 38.50
CA VAL A 59 36.22 1.23 38.18
C VAL A 59 36.58 -0.04 37.43
N ILE A 60 36.00 -1.16 37.88
CA ILE A 60 36.05 -2.45 37.20
C ILE A 60 34.69 -2.65 36.52
N SER A 61 34.71 -2.90 35.21
CA SER A 61 33.50 -3.19 34.44
C SER A 61 33.76 -4.33 33.45
N PRO A 62 32.71 -4.95 32.90
CA PRO A 62 32.87 -5.79 31.72
C PRO A 62 33.57 -5.03 30.58
N ASP A 63 34.34 -5.76 29.78
CA ASP A 63 34.79 -5.23 28.49
C ASP A 63 33.60 -5.17 27.52
N PHE A 64 33.14 -3.95 27.23
CA PHE A 64 32.04 -3.71 26.28
C PHE A 64 32.53 -3.45 24.85
N SER A 65 33.85 -3.42 24.62
CA SER A 65 34.43 -3.18 23.29
C SER A 65 34.40 -4.42 22.40
N GLN A 66 34.21 -5.60 23.00
CA GLN A 66 33.96 -6.82 22.25
C GLN A 66 32.52 -6.82 21.73
N PRO A 67 32.29 -7.10 20.43
CA PRO A 67 30.96 -7.49 19.99
C PRO A 67 30.58 -8.73 20.81
N LYS A 68 29.56 -8.61 21.68
CA LYS A 68 29.03 -9.79 22.36
C LYS A 68 28.68 -10.80 21.25
N PRO A 69 29.11 -12.08 21.37
CA PRO A 69 28.58 -13.11 20.49
C PRO A 69 27.06 -12.99 20.56
N ARG A 70 26.40 -12.78 19.41
CA ARG A 70 24.94 -12.66 19.41
C ARG A 70 24.40 -13.96 20.02
N PRO A 71 23.58 -13.89 21.08
CA PRO A 71 22.99 -15.10 21.65
C PRO A 71 22.26 -15.85 20.54
N GLY A 72 22.62 -17.13 20.31
CA GLY A 72 21.97 -17.97 19.30
C GLY A 72 22.73 -18.15 17.98
N VAL A 73 23.86 -17.49 17.75
CA VAL A 73 24.74 -17.80 16.61
C VAL A 73 26.11 -18.27 17.07
N ARG A 74 26.77 -19.08 16.24
CA ARG A 74 28.16 -19.51 16.48
C ARG A 74 29.13 -18.39 16.16
N GLU A 75 30.36 -18.48 16.68
CA GLU A 75 31.41 -17.49 16.44
C GLU A 75 31.76 -17.35 14.94
N ASP A 76 31.57 -18.41 14.16
CA ASP A 76 31.80 -18.50 12.72
C ASP A 76 30.54 -18.20 11.88
N PHE A 77 29.49 -17.62 12.47
CA PHE A 77 28.25 -17.35 11.75
C PHE A 77 28.43 -16.34 10.62
N VAL A 78 28.03 -16.76 9.42
CA VAL A 78 27.91 -15.90 8.24
C VAL A 78 26.44 -15.62 7.99
N PRO A 79 26.01 -14.34 7.87
CA PRO A 79 24.64 -14.00 7.53
C PRO A 79 24.15 -14.75 6.30
N LEU A 80 22.95 -15.34 6.40
CA LEU A 80 22.36 -16.11 5.33
C LEU A 80 21.68 -15.18 4.32
N ASP A 81 21.81 -15.51 3.03
CA ASP A 81 21.02 -14.90 1.97
C ASP A 81 19.63 -15.56 1.88
N LYS A 82 18.75 -14.97 1.07
CA LYS A 82 17.37 -15.43 0.89
C LYS A 82 17.29 -16.91 0.45
N THR A 83 18.17 -17.32 -0.46
CA THR A 83 18.22 -18.70 -1.00
C THR A 83 18.63 -19.71 0.07
N ARG A 84 19.65 -19.41 0.88
CA ARG A 84 20.08 -20.31 1.97
C ARG A 84 19.06 -20.39 3.08
N VAL A 85 18.34 -19.30 3.37
CA VAL A 85 17.23 -19.31 4.34
C VAL A 85 16.05 -20.14 3.85
N GLN A 86 15.70 -20.04 2.56
CA GLN A 86 14.72 -20.91 1.92
C GLN A 86 15.08 -22.40 2.07
N GLN A 87 16.33 -22.76 1.75
CA GLN A 87 16.84 -24.14 1.91
C GLN A 87 16.82 -24.59 3.38
N MET A 88 17.19 -23.72 4.31
CA MET A 88 17.14 -24.03 5.74
C MET A 88 15.72 -24.32 6.18
N ALA A 89 14.74 -23.51 5.77
CA ALA A 89 13.33 -23.70 6.09
C ALA A 89 12.80 -25.03 5.52
N ASP A 90 13.20 -25.40 4.29
CA ASP A 90 12.85 -26.69 3.70
C ASP A 90 13.43 -27.86 4.50
N GLN A 91 14.72 -27.80 4.86
CA GLN A 91 15.36 -28.85 5.65
C GLN A 91 14.75 -28.98 7.05
N VAL A 92 14.33 -27.85 7.65
CA VAL A 92 13.60 -27.88 8.92
C VAL A 92 12.30 -28.64 8.71
N LEU A 93 11.47 -28.26 7.74
CA LEU A 93 10.19 -28.94 7.48
C LEU A 93 10.38 -30.42 7.16
N ASP A 94 11.33 -30.77 6.30
CA ASP A 94 11.66 -32.15 5.93
C ASP A 94 12.09 -32.98 7.14
N ALA A 95 12.87 -32.42 8.06
CA ALA A 95 13.31 -33.12 9.27
C ALA A 95 12.13 -33.60 10.16
N PHE A 96 11.01 -32.87 10.14
CA PHE A 96 9.79 -33.25 10.85
C PHE A 96 8.94 -34.28 10.10
N THR A 97 9.18 -34.49 8.81
CA THR A 97 8.50 -35.54 8.03
C THR A 97 9.12 -36.93 8.25
N HIS A 98 10.38 -37.00 8.71
CA HIS A 98 11.04 -38.27 8.98
C HIS A 98 10.25 -39.13 9.97
N GLN A 99 10.04 -40.40 9.61
CA GLN A 99 9.20 -41.33 10.34
C GLN A 99 9.57 -41.45 11.84
N ARG A 100 10.86 -41.45 12.16
CA ARG A 100 11.34 -41.51 13.56
C ARG A 100 10.97 -40.24 14.34
N THR A 101 11.14 -39.07 13.73
CA THR A 101 10.78 -37.78 14.32
C THR A 101 9.28 -37.70 14.55
N LYS A 102 8.50 -38.01 13.50
CA LYS A 102 7.04 -38.04 13.54
C LYS A 102 6.51 -38.92 14.66
N GLN A 103 7.02 -40.16 14.80
CA GLN A 103 6.61 -41.06 15.87
C GLN A 103 6.95 -40.53 17.26
N LYS A 104 8.14 -39.94 17.46
CA LYS A 104 8.51 -39.33 18.75
C LYS A 104 7.57 -38.19 19.13
N LEU A 105 7.30 -37.29 18.19
CA LEU A 105 6.41 -36.15 18.40
C LEU A 105 4.96 -36.59 18.65
N GLN A 106 4.46 -37.57 17.90
CA GLN A 106 3.12 -38.14 18.11
C GLN A 106 2.97 -38.79 19.49
N ARG A 107 3.99 -39.52 19.97
CA ARG A 107 3.99 -40.07 21.33
C ARG A 107 3.97 -38.96 22.38
N ALA A 108 4.77 -37.91 22.20
CA ALA A 108 4.78 -36.76 23.11
C ALA A 108 3.41 -36.05 23.14
N LEU A 109 2.75 -35.89 21.99
CA LEU A 109 1.40 -35.32 21.90
C LEU A 109 0.34 -36.20 22.56
N ALA A 110 0.39 -37.51 22.32
CA ALA A 110 -0.55 -38.45 22.91
C ALA A 110 -0.45 -38.47 24.44
N LEU A 111 0.75 -38.29 24.99
CA LEU A 111 0.98 -38.15 26.42
C LEU A 111 0.46 -36.81 26.97
N ALA A 112 0.55 -35.74 26.18
CA ALA A 112 0.15 -34.41 26.63
C ALA A 112 -1.37 -34.19 26.62
N GLN A 113 -2.13 -34.86 25.73
CA GLN A 113 -3.60 -34.78 25.65
C GLN A 113 -4.16 -33.34 25.58
N GLY A 114 -3.40 -32.41 24.99
CA GLY A 114 -3.78 -31.00 24.90
C GLY A 114 -3.41 -30.15 26.13
N ASP A 115 -2.86 -30.73 27.19
CA ASP A 115 -2.33 -29.98 28.33
C ASP A 115 -1.09 -29.16 27.94
N LEU A 116 -1.19 -27.84 28.08
CA LEU A 116 -0.15 -26.91 27.64
C LEU A 116 1.17 -27.11 28.40
N GLY A 117 1.11 -27.42 29.70
CA GLY A 117 2.30 -27.68 30.50
C GLY A 117 3.04 -28.92 30.01
N LEU A 118 2.32 -30.00 29.72
CA LEU A 118 2.90 -31.21 29.17
C LEU A 118 3.40 -31.01 27.74
N ILE A 119 2.74 -30.19 26.91
CA ILE A 119 3.28 -29.82 25.59
C ILE A 119 4.62 -29.10 25.74
N CYS A 120 4.71 -28.13 26.65
CA CYS A 120 5.95 -27.41 26.92
C CYS A 120 7.08 -28.31 27.46
N HIS A 121 6.76 -29.32 28.26
CA HIS A 121 7.77 -30.17 28.89
C HIS A 121 8.07 -31.49 28.16
N LYS A 122 7.20 -31.95 27.25
CA LYS A 122 7.34 -33.23 26.55
C LYS A 122 7.45 -33.09 25.04
N TYR A 123 6.68 -32.19 24.43
CA TYR A 123 6.66 -32.02 22.99
C TYR A 123 7.71 -31.01 22.52
N LEU A 124 7.69 -29.79 23.07
CA LEU A 124 8.59 -28.72 22.64
C LEU A 124 10.08 -29.10 22.72
N PRO A 125 10.58 -29.80 23.77
CA PRO A 125 11.99 -30.17 23.81
C PRO A 125 12.40 -31.07 22.63
N VAL A 126 11.54 -32.01 22.22
CA VAL A 126 11.79 -32.89 21.08
C VAL A 126 11.75 -32.10 19.77
N ALA A 127 10.78 -31.19 19.61
CA ALA A 127 10.67 -30.34 18.43
C ALA A 127 11.87 -29.38 18.31
N ILE A 128 12.27 -28.75 19.42
CA ILE A 128 13.42 -27.84 19.49
C ILE A 128 14.71 -28.59 19.20
N GLU A 129 14.91 -29.81 19.73
CA GLU A 129 16.09 -30.63 19.44
C GLU A 129 16.24 -30.89 17.92
N VAL A 130 15.15 -31.28 17.26
CA VAL A 130 15.13 -31.52 15.81
C VAL A 130 15.43 -30.24 15.03
N PHE A 131 14.79 -29.13 15.39
CA PHE A 131 15.00 -27.84 14.74
C PHE A 131 16.45 -27.36 14.94
N ALA A 132 16.93 -27.35 16.18
CA ALA A 132 18.28 -26.95 16.57
C ALA A 132 19.34 -27.71 15.77
N HIS A 133 19.14 -29.01 15.57
CA HIS A 133 20.05 -29.84 14.79
C HIS A 133 20.15 -29.42 13.31
N VAL A 134 19.05 -28.96 12.72
CA VAL A 134 19.07 -28.47 11.33
C VAL A 134 19.76 -27.11 11.25
N VAL A 135 19.36 -26.16 12.10
CA VAL A 135 19.87 -24.78 12.03
C VAL A 135 21.34 -24.67 12.43
N SER A 136 21.86 -25.62 13.21
CA SER A 136 23.28 -25.65 13.54
C SER A 136 24.19 -25.82 12.32
N ARG A 137 23.70 -26.45 11.25
CA ARG A 137 24.38 -26.59 9.95
C ARG A 137 24.48 -25.26 9.20
N TYR A 138 23.69 -24.27 9.61
CA TYR A 138 23.64 -22.93 9.05
C TYR A 138 24.31 -21.88 9.96
N GLY A 139 25.06 -22.33 10.98
CA GLY A 139 25.83 -21.46 11.86
C GLY A 139 25.08 -20.96 13.09
N PHE A 140 23.84 -21.42 13.32
CA PHE A 140 23.13 -21.14 14.57
C PHE A 140 23.62 -22.04 15.70
N ALA A 141 23.40 -21.64 16.95
CA ALA A 141 23.68 -22.49 18.10
C ALA A 141 22.70 -23.68 18.14
N GLU A 142 23.16 -24.85 18.58
CA GLU A 142 22.29 -26.01 18.83
C GLU A 142 21.56 -25.84 20.18
N SER A 143 20.77 -24.77 20.29
CA SER A 143 20.03 -24.38 21.48
C SER A 143 18.70 -23.72 21.12
N ILE A 144 17.84 -23.47 22.11
CA ILE A 144 16.59 -22.73 21.91
C ILE A 144 16.86 -21.31 21.40
N GLU A 145 17.93 -20.66 21.85
CA GLU A 145 18.34 -19.34 21.36
C GLU A 145 18.72 -19.39 19.88
N GLY A 146 19.40 -20.45 19.43
CA GLY A 146 19.73 -20.61 18.02
C GLY A 146 18.52 -20.87 17.14
N VAL A 147 17.55 -21.66 17.62
CA VAL A 147 16.25 -21.82 16.95
C VAL A 147 15.54 -20.47 16.86
N MET A 148 15.41 -19.73 17.96
CA MET A 148 14.77 -18.41 17.96
C MET A 148 15.45 -17.43 16.99
N GLU A 149 16.78 -17.38 16.98
CA GLU A 149 17.52 -16.48 16.09
C GLU A 149 17.36 -16.89 14.61
N SER A 150 17.33 -18.19 14.31
CA SER A 150 17.06 -18.67 12.95
C SER A 150 15.67 -18.25 12.44
N VAL A 151 14.66 -18.29 13.32
CA VAL A 151 13.29 -17.85 13.00
C VAL A 151 13.26 -16.34 12.78
N ARG A 152 13.98 -15.54 13.58
CA ARG A 152 14.07 -14.08 13.35
C ARG A 152 14.71 -13.75 12.01
N VAL A 153 15.76 -14.47 11.63
CA VAL A 153 16.41 -14.31 10.33
C VAL A 153 15.43 -14.67 9.20
N MET A 154 14.70 -15.79 9.32
CA MET A 154 13.64 -16.16 8.37
C MET A 154 12.57 -15.07 8.24
N GLN A 155 12.04 -14.58 9.36
CA GLN A 155 11.01 -13.53 9.39
C GLN A 155 11.48 -12.22 8.73
N THR A 156 12.74 -11.84 8.97
CA THR A 156 13.30 -10.61 8.40
C THR A 156 13.36 -10.65 6.87
N LEU A 157 13.65 -11.82 6.30
CA LEU A 157 13.74 -12.02 4.85
C LEU A 157 12.41 -12.37 4.17
N ALA A 158 11.36 -12.67 4.95
CA ALA A 158 10.06 -13.11 4.44
C ALA A 158 9.16 -11.99 3.90
N LYS A 159 9.48 -10.71 4.17
CA LYS A 159 8.59 -9.57 3.88
C LYS A 159 8.02 -9.56 2.45
N ASP A 160 8.85 -9.89 1.47
CA ASP A 160 8.50 -9.92 0.04
C ASP A 160 8.64 -11.34 -0.54
N ASP A 161 8.42 -12.37 0.28
CA ASP A 161 8.56 -13.77 -0.11
C ASP A 161 7.41 -14.62 0.40
N GLU A 162 6.35 -14.73 -0.41
CA GLU A 162 5.18 -15.54 -0.09
C GLU A 162 5.52 -17.00 0.22
N GLN A 163 6.54 -17.58 -0.44
CA GLN A 163 6.95 -18.95 -0.17
C GLN A 163 7.58 -19.09 1.21
N LEU A 164 8.44 -18.14 1.61
CA LEU A 164 9.05 -18.15 2.93
C LEU A 164 8.02 -17.86 4.04
N VAL A 165 7.03 -16.98 3.77
CA VAL A 165 5.87 -16.76 4.65
C VAL A 165 5.10 -18.07 4.86
N GLN A 166 4.82 -18.80 3.79
CA GLN A 166 4.12 -20.09 3.87
C GLN A 166 4.92 -21.13 4.67
N LYS A 167 6.25 -21.18 4.49
CA LYS A 167 7.13 -22.07 5.27
C LYS A 167 7.14 -21.70 6.76
N LEU A 168 7.21 -20.41 7.09
CA LEU A 168 7.11 -19.92 8.47
C LEU A 168 5.76 -20.26 9.12
N SER A 169 4.67 -20.17 8.37
CA SER A 169 3.35 -20.64 8.81
C SER A 169 3.40 -22.13 9.16
N ASN A 170 3.94 -22.98 8.27
CA ASN A 170 4.07 -24.41 8.52
C ASN A 170 4.95 -24.73 9.75
N ILE A 171 6.06 -24.01 9.93
CA ILE A 171 6.93 -24.14 11.11
C ILE A 171 6.17 -23.76 12.40
N ARG A 172 5.38 -22.68 12.38
CA ARG A 172 4.52 -22.30 13.52
C ARG A 172 3.56 -23.43 13.89
N LYS A 173 2.91 -24.05 12.90
CA LYS A 173 1.99 -25.19 13.13
C LYS A 173 2.69 -26.37 13.81
N LEU A 174 3.93 -26.66 13.41
CA LEU A 174 4.75 -27.71 14.03
C LEU A 174 5.11 -27.39 15.48
N LEU A 175 5.43 -26.14 15.80
CA LEU A 175 5.82 -25.72 17.14
C LEU A 175 4.61 -25.42 18.05
N THR A 176 3.40 -25.33 17.51
CA THR A 176 2.18 -25.02 18.28
C THR A 176 1.07 -26.04 17.97
N PRO A 177 1.18 -27.29 18.46
CA PRO A 177 0.31 -28.39 18.04
C PRO A 177 -1.11 -28.37 18.64
N THR A 178 -1.45 -27.40 19.49
CA THR A 178 -2.77 -27.30 20.16
C THR A 178 -3.91 -26.84 19.24
N ALA A 179 -3.63 -26.47 17.99
CA ALA A 179 -4.61 -25.97 17.02
C ALA A 179 -5.34 -24.66 17.39
N ASN A 180 -5.04 -24.05 18.56
CA ASN A 180 -5.62 -22.75 18.95
C ASN A 180 -5.29 -21.60 17.97
N TRP A 181 -4.18 -21.70 17.24
CA TRP A 181 -3.79 -20.75 16.19
C TRP A 181 -4.68 -20.80 14.94
N ILE A 182 -5.47 -21.86 14.72
CA ILE A 182 -6.36 -21.97 13.56
C ILE A 182 -7.44 -20.89 13.61
N GLN A 183 -7.96 -20.62 14.81
CA GLN A 183 -8.96 -19.57 15.00
C GLN A 183 -8.34 -18.18 14.82
N GLU A 184 -7.16 -17.95 15.41
CA GLU A 184 -6.43 -16.68 15.28
C GLU A 184 -6.09 -16.36 13.81
N ASP A 185 -5.58 -17.34 13.06
CA ASP A 185 -5.25 -17.15 11.65
C ASP A 185 -6.52 -16.93 10.80
N SER A 186 -7.61 -17.65 11.08
CA SER A 186 -8.91 -17.44 10.40
C SER A 186 -9.51 -16.06 10.69
N ASP A 187 -9.39 -15.57 11.92
CA ASP A 187 -9.84 -14.23 12.29
C ASP A 187 -8.96 -13.16 11.59
N ALA A 188 -7.63 -13.36 11.55
CA ALA A 188 -6.71 -12.46 10.86
C ALA A 188 -6.98 -12.38 9.34
N GLU A 189 -7.24 -13.52 8.68
CA GLU A 189 -7.62 -13.56 7.27
C GLU A 189 -8.94 -12.79 7.02
N ARG A 190 -9.93 -12.98 7.88
CA ARG A 190 -11.20 -12.23 7.81
C ARG A 190 -10.98 -10.73 8.00
N ASP A 191 -10.04 -10.33 8.85
CA ASP A 191 -9.72 -8.92 9.09
C ASP A 191 -9.00 -8.30 7.88
N ASP A 192 -8.06 -9.03 7.27
CA ASP A 192 -7.38 -8.62 6.04
C ASP A 192 -8.33 -8.50 4.85
N GLU A 193 -9.30 -9.42 4.71
CA GLU A 193 -10.33 -9.35 3.68
C GLU A 193 -11.19 -8.09 3.86
N ARG A 194 -11.67 -7.81 5.08
CA ARG A 194 -12.42 -6.57 5.37
C ARG A 194 -11.62 -5.31 5.08
N ARG A 195 -10.30 -5.30 5.33
CA ARG A 195 -9.44 -4.16 4.99
C ARG A 195 -9.39 -3.94 3.48
N ARG A 196 -9.22 -5.01 2.69
CA ARG A 196 -9.21 -4.95 1.22
C ARG A 196 -10.54 -4.43 0.65
N GLU A 197 -11.66 -4.90 1.19
CA GLU A 197 -12.99 -4.44 0.79
C GLU A 197 -13.19 -2.94 1.06
N GLN A 198 -12.76 -2.46 2.23
CA GLN A 198 -12.82 -1.04 2.59
C GLN A 198 -11.94 -0.17 1.68
N GLU A 199 -10.72 -0.63 1.38
CA GLU A 199 -9.81 0.05 0.45
C GLU A 199 -10.43 0.13 -0.96
N HIS A 200 -11.01 -0.98 -1.45
CA HIS A 200 -11.70 -1.01 -2.75
C HIS A 200 -12.88 -0.05 -2.78
N HIS A 201 -13.73 -0.05 -1.75
CA HIS A 201 -14.87 0.86 -1.66
C HIS A 201 -14.41 2.34 -1.63
N THR A 202 -13.32 2.63 -0.91
CA THR A 202 -12.75 3.99 -0.83
C THR A 202 -12.21 4.44 -2.19
N LEU A 203 -11.55 3.55 -2.94
CA LEU A 203 -11.05 3.84 -4.29
C LEU A 203 -12.19 4.12 -5.27
N GLU A 204 -13.25 3.33 -5.23
CA GLU A 204 -14.43 3.54 -6.10
C GLU A 204 -15.13 4.87 -5.78
N HIS A 205 -15.30 5.19 -4.49
CA HIS A 205 -15.86 6.49 -4.09
C HIS A 205 -15.01 7.66 -4.60
N LYS A 206 -13.68 7.57 -4.45
CA LYS A 206 -12.76 8.59 -4.92
C LYS A 206 -12.82 8.78 -6.44
N LYS A 207 -12.89 7.70 -7.22
CA LYS A 207 -13.05 7.78 -8.69
C LYS A 207 -14.35 8.47 -9.09
N GLU A 208 -15.45 8.15 -8.40
CA GLU A 208 -16.75 8.80 -8.67
C GLU A 208 -16.73 10.28 -8.30
N GLU A 209 -16.07 10.67 -7.21
CA GLU A 209 -15.87 12.08 -6.86
C GLU A 209 -15.00 12.83 -7.88
N GLU A 210 -13.90 12.22 -8.34
CA GLU A 210 -13.04 12.78 -9.40
C GLU A 210 -13.84 12.99 -10.70
N ARG A 211 -14.68 12.01 -11.08
CA ARG A 211 -15.56 12.12 -12.25
C ARG A 211 -16.56 13.27 -12.11
N ARG A 212 -17.13 13.47 -10.92
CA ARG A 212 -18.04 14.60 -10.64
C ARG A 212 -17.31 15.94 -10.72
N GLN A 213 -16.09 16.02 -10.18
CA GLN A 213 -15.27 17.23 -10.25
C GLN A 213 -14.87 17.58 -11.69
N GLU A 214 -14.54 16.58 -12.52
CA GLU A 214 -14.21 16.78 -13.92
C GLU A 214 -15.42 17.33 -14.71
N LEU A 215 -16.62 16.80 -14.49
CA LEU A 215 -17.84 17.31 -15.10
C LEU A 215 -18.11 18.77 -14.72
N LEU A 216 -17.96 19.11 -13.44
CA LEU A 216 -18.10 20.48 -12.95
C LEU A 216 -17.03 21.42 -13.56
N ALA A 217 -15.79 20.95 -13.69
CA ALA A 217 -14.71 21.72 -14.29
C ALA A 217 -14.98 21.99 -15.77
N LEU A 218 -15.48 21.01 -16.52
CA LEU A 218 -15.86 21.15 -17.92
C LEU A 218 -17.02 22.15 -18.08
N GLU A 219 -18.04 22.08 -17.22
CA GLU A 219 -19.16 23.02 -17.24
C GLU A 219 -18.70 24.46 -16.93
N ASN A 220 -17.84 24.63 -15.92
CA ASN A 220 -17.26 25.91 -15.55
C ASN A 220 -16.39 26.49 -16.68
N ALA A 221 -15.59 25.66 -17.35
CA ALA A 221 -14.79 26.06 -18.50
C ALA A 221 -15.68 26.53 -19.67
N LYS A 222 -16.78 25.83 -19.95
CA LYS A 222 -17.76 26.24 -20.97
C LYS A 222 -18.37 27.60 -20.63
N LYS A 223 -18.80 27.81 -19.38
CA LYS A 223 -19.34 29.10 -18.91
C LYS A 223 -18.31 30.22 -19.00
N ALA A 224 -17.06 29.97 -18.60
CA ALA A 224 -15.98 30.95 -18.68
C ALA A 224 -15.68 31.36 -20.13
N ARG A 225 -15.64 30.40 -21.06
CA ARG A 225 -15.46 30.67 -22.49
C ARG A 225 -16.59 31.52 -23.06
N LEU A 226 -17.84 31.24 -22.70
CA LEU A 226 -19.00 32.03 -23.12
C LEU A 226 -18.92 33.47 -22.60
N ARG A 227 -18.58 33.66 -21.31
CA ARG A 227 -18.38 34.99 -20.72
C ARG A 227 -17.29 35.78 -21.43
N ALA A 228 -16.13 35.16 -21.69
CA ALA A 228 -15.03 35.81 -22.40
C ALA A 228 -15.44 36.25 -23.81
N LYS A 229 -16.22 35.43 -24.53
CA LYS A 229 -16.73 35.77 -25.86
C LYS A 229 -17.70 36.96 -25.83
N LYS A 230 -18.61 37.01 -24.84
CA LYS A 230 -19.53 38.14 -24.66
C LYS A 230 -18.76 39.45 -24.44
N ILE A 231 -17.75 39.42 -23.56
CA ILE A 231 -16.87 40.58 -23.29
C ILE A 231 -16.15 41.03 -24.57
N ALA A 232 -15.59 40.10 -25.34
CA ALA A 232 -14.91 40.42 -26.60
C ALA A 232 -15.83 41.05 -27.65
N MET A 233 -17.13 40.76 -27.60
CA MET A 233 -18.16 41.36 -28.45
C MET A 233 -18.77 42.66 -27.87
N GLY A 234 -18.29 43.14 -26.72
CA GLY A 234 -18.84 44.32 -26.04
C GLY A 234 -20.25 44.11 -25.45
N LEU A 235 -20.65 42.84 -25.23
CA LEU A 235 -21.94 42.47 -24.66
C LEU A 235 -21.82 42.25 -23.15
N ASP A 236 -22.86 42.61 -22.40
CA ASP A 236 -22.94 42.30 -20.96
C ASP A 236 -22.97 40.76 -20.75
N PRO A 237 -21.99 40.18 -20.02
CA PRO A 237 -21.92 38.74 -19.77
C PRO A 237 -23.05 38.20 -18.87
N SER A 238 -23.73 39.08 -18.12
CA SER A 238 -24.81 38.74 -17.19
C SER A 238 -26.15 38.57 -17.89
N VAL A 239 -26.29 39.06 -19.12
CA VAL A 239 -27.52 38.97 -19.91
C VAL A 239 -27.48 37.72 -20.78
N GLU A 240 -28.44 36.82 -20.58
CA GLU A 240 -28.64 35.66 -21.45
C GLU A 240 -29.22 36.08 -22.80
N ARG A 241 -28.71 35.49 -23.87
CA ARG A 241 -29.08 35.81 -25.26
C ARG A 241 -29.38 34.52 -26.03
N PRO A 242 -30.42 33.74 -25.65
CA PRO A 242 -30.80 32.53 -26.37
C PRO A 242 -31.28 32.86 -27.80
N PRO A 243 -31.33 31.87 -28.70
CA PRO A 243 -31.83 32.11 -30.06
C PRO A 243 -33.33 32.45 -29.98
N VAL A 244 -33.73 33.54 -30.64
CA VAL A 244 -35.11 34.04 -30.62
C VAL A 244 -35.73 33.87 -31.99
N LEU A 245 -36.81 33.10 -32.06
CA LEU A 245 -37.65 33.04 -33.25
C LEU A 245 -38.52 34.30 -33.32
N VAL A 246 -38.42 35.04 -34.42
CA VAL A 246 -39.16 36.29 -34.63
C VAL A 246 -40.39 36.07 -35.50
N ASP A 247 -40.24 35.27 -36.55
CA ASP A 247 -41.32 34.97 -37.49
C ASP A 247 -41.10 33.59 -38.10
N ALA A 248 -42.18 32.92 -38.44
CA ALA A 248 -42.14 31.54 -38.91
C ALA A 248 -43.32 31.24 -39.83
N PRO A 249 -43.18 30.28 -40.78
CA PRO A 249 -44.28 29.92 -41.66
C PRO A 249 -45.52 29.48 -40.88
N PRO A 250 -46.73 29.74 -41.40
CA PRO A 250 -47.96 29.29 -40.76
C PRO A 250 -47.95 27.77 -40.62
N SER A 251 -48.67 27.26 -39.61
CA SER A 251 -48.67 25.83 -39.32
C SER A 251 -49.01 25.02 -40.56
N VAL A 252 -50.08 25.36 -41.27
CA VAL A 252 -50.50 24.71 -42.52
C VAL A 252 -50.15 25.61 -43.71
N VAL A 253 -49.51 25.04 -44.72
CA VAL A 253 -49.18 25.76 -45.96
C VAL A 253 -49.86 25.05 -47.14
N ALA A 254 -50.83 25.71 -47.78
CA ALA A 254 -51.45 25.18 -48.99
C ALA A 254 -50.49 25.35 -50.18
N ALA A 255 -50.21 24.25 -50.88
CA ALA A 255 -49.17 24.23 -51.90
C ALA A 255 -49.69 23.63 -53.22
N VAL A 256 -49.31 24.22 -54.36
CA VAL A 256 -49.74 23.76 -55.69
C VAL A 256 -48.81 22.65 -56.18
N GLU A 257 -49.38 21.57 -56.72
CA GLU A 257 -48.60 20.45 -57.24
C GLU A 257 -47.61 20.91 -58.32
N ASN A 258 -46.37 20.41 -58.28
CA ASN A 258 -45.25 20.82 -59.12
C ASN A 258 -44.75 22.26 -58.95
N ALA A 259 -45.27 23.04 -58.00
CA ALA A 259 -44.72 24.36 -57.69
C ALA A 259 -43.49 24.27 -56.78
N ARG A 260 -42.72 25.36 -56.75
CA ARG A 260 -41.63 25.59 -55.79
C ARG A 260 -42.23 26.16 -54.50
N LEU A 261 -41.76 25.66 -53.35
CA LEU A 261 -42.14 26.19 -52.04
C LEU A 261 -40.92 26.72 -51.28
N GLU A 262 -41.09 27.83 -50.59
CA GLU A 262 -40.08 28.37 -49.68
C GLU A 262 -40.64 28.47 -48.26
N LEU A 263 -39.98 27.78 -47.33
CA LEU A 263 -40.24 27.88 -45.91
C LEU A 263 -39.17 28.78 -45.30
N ARG A 264 -39.57 29.98 -44.88
CA ARG A 264 -38.65 30.97 -44.30
C ARG A 264 -38.91 31.14 -42.82
N VAL A 265 -37.86 30.96 -42.03
CA VAL A 265 -37.83 31.22 -40.59
C VAL A 265 -37.01 32.48 -40.35
N ASN A 266 -37.57 33.45 -39.64
CA ASN A 266 -36.82 34.62 -39.18
C ASN A 266 -36.44 34.43 -37.72
N ALA A 267 -35.14 34.41 -37.44
CA ALA A 267 -34.63 34.24 -36.10
C ALA A 267 -33.46 35.19 -35.84
N LYS A 268 -33.42 35.73 -34.62
CA LYS A 268 -32.34 36.59 -34.11
C LYS A 268 -31.45 35.78 -33.17
N LEU A 269 -30.18 36.20 -33.08
CA LEU A 269 -29.20 35.58 -32.18
C LEU A 269 -28.96 34.09 -32.48
N VAL A 270 -29.06 33.69 -33.76
CA VAL A 270 -28.85 32.30 -34.20
C VAL A 270 -27.50 32.16 -34.88
N GLN A 271 -26.80 31.07 -34.60
CA GLN A 271 -25.53 30.72 -35.25
C GLN A 271 -25.69 29.53 -36.20
N LYS A 272 -26.62 28.62 -35.91
CA LYS A 272 -26.88 27.41 -36.70
C LYS A 272 -28.37 27.16 -36.89
N PHE A 273 -28.74 26.75 -38.10
CA PHE A 273 -30.07 26.25 -38.43
C PHE A 273 -29.96 24.77 -38.80
N GLN A 274 -30.97 23.96 -38.44
CA GLN A 274 -31.11 22.59 -38.93
C GLN A 274 -32.59 22.33 -39.24
N TRP A 275 -32.86 21.89 -40.47
CA TRP A 275 -34.20 21.48 -40.88
C TRP A 275 -34.42 19.99 -40.67
N PHE A 276 -35.66 19.64 -40.34
CA PHE A 276 -36.14 18.29 -40.11
C PHE A 276 -37.39 18.03 -40.94
N PHE A 277 -37.55 16.80 -41.42
CA PHE A 277 -38.71 16.30 -42.14
C PHE A 277 -39.24 15.05 -41.44
N ASN A 278 -40.51 15.04 -41.04
CA ASN A 278 -41.19 13.94 -40.35
C ASN A 278 -40.37 13.39 -39.15
N GLY A 279 -39.81 14.29 -38.33
CA GLY A 279 -39.04 13.91 -37.14
C GLY A 279 -37.54 13.63 -37.39
N LYS A 280 -37.07 13.57 -38.64
CA LYS A 280 -35.68 13.23 -38.96
C LYS A 280 -34.91 14.45 -39.51
N PRO A 281 -33.64 14.64 -39.14
CA PRO A 281 -32.84 15.72 -39.71
C PRO A 281 -32.68 15.50 -41.20
N ILE A 282 -32.82 16.58 -41.98
CA ILE A 282 -32.52 16.54 -43.41
C ILE A 282 -31.01 16.67 -43.55
N GLU A 283 -30.36 15.58 -43.96
CA GLU A 283 -28.90 15.51 -44.09
C GLU A 283 -28.43 15.85 -45.51
N THR A 284 -29.27 15.62 -46.52
CA THR A 284 -28.94 15.81 -47.94
C THR A 284 -29.89 16.79 -48.63
N GLU A 285 -29.37 17.54 -49.60
CA GLU A 285 -30.11 18.52 -50.41
C GLU A 285 -30.70 17.91 -51.70
N GLU A 286 -31.21 16.68 -51.63
CA GLU A 286 -31.68 15.94 -52.83
C GLU A 286 -32.97 16.51 -53.42
N PHE A 287 -33.91 16.93 -52.56
CA PHE A 287 -35.21 17.48 -52.95
C PHE A 287 -35.50 18.84 -52.31
N VAL A 288 -34.56 19.33 -51.49
CA VAL A 288 -34.61 20.63 -50.82
C VAL A 288 -33.25 21.31 -50.88
N THR A 289 -33.20 22.64 -50.79
CA THR A 289 -31.95 23.40 -50.62
C THR A 289 -32.07 24.34 -49.42
N GLY A 290 -30.95 24.60 -48.73
CA GLY A 290 -30.92 25.49 -47.57
C GLY A 290 -31.16 24.79 -46.22
N ILE A 291 -30.78 23.52 -46.10
CA ILE A 291 -30.99 22.71 -44.87
C ILE A 291 -30.28 23.26 -43.62
N ASN A 292 -29.25 24.12 -43.81
CA ASN A 292 -28.52 24.83 -42.76
C ASN A 292 -28.75 26.35 -42.79
N ARG A 293 -29.80 26.80 -43.48
CA ARG A 293 -30.14 28.23 -43.64
C ARG A 293 -31.49 28.53 -43.02
N CYS A 294 -31.78 29.82 -42.88
CA CYS A 294 -33.07 30.31 -42.41
C CYS A 294 -34.21 30.07 -43.43
N THR A 295 -33.91 29.74 -44.68
CA THR A 295 -34.89 29.41 -45.72
C THR A 295 -34.62 28.02 -46.27
N LEU A 296 -35.62 27.15 -46.19
CA LEU A 296 -35.65 25.85 -46.88
C LEU A 296 -36.47 25.99 -48.16
N VAL A 297 -35.88 25.62 -49.29
CA VAL A 297 -36.55 25.66 -50.59
C VAL A 297 -36.82 24.24 -51.06
N ILE A 298 -38.09 23.89 -51.25
CA ILE A 298 -38.52 22.64 -51.86
C ILE A 298 -38.69 22.89 -53.36
N ALA A 299 -37.84 22.28 -54.17
CA ALA A 299 -37.75 22.60 -55.60
C ALA A 299 -39.01 22.19 -56.39
N LYS A 300 -39.60 21.05 -56.03
CA LYS A 300 -40.80 20.52 -56.69
C LYS A 300 -41.70 19.79 -55.69
N LEU A 301 -42.89 20.34 -55.47
CA LEU A 301 -43.90 19.73 -54.61
C LEU A 301 -44.50 18.47 -55.27
N THR A 302 -44.25 17.33 -54.64
CA THR A 302 -44.79 16.02 -55.02
C THR A 302 -45.38 15.36 -53.78
N LYS A 303 -46.21 14.33 -53.94
CA LYS A 303 -46.78 13.57 -52.80
C LYS A 303 -45.73 12.98 -51.84
N ARG A 304 -44.47 12.86 -52.27
CA ARG A 304 -43.35 12.30 -51.47
C ARG A 304 -42.74 13.30 -50.49
N VAL A 305 -42.89 14.61 -50.74
CA VAL A 305 -42.36 15.69 -49.90
C VAL A 305 -43.44 16.35 -49.04
N VAL A 306 -44.63 15.74 -48.98
CA VAL A 306 -45.72 16.15 -48.11
C VAL A 306 -45.47 15.57 -46.72
N GLY A 307 -45.45 16.42 -45.69
CA GLY A 307 -45.19 16.00 -44.32
C GLY A 307 -45.02 17.17 -43.36
N GLU A 308 -44.50 16.87 -42.17
CA GLU A 308 -44.18 17.87 -41.15
C GLU A 308 -42.74 18.33 -41.30
N TYR A 309 -42.54 19.65 -41.36
CA TYR A 309 -41.22 20.25 -41.39
C TYR A 309 -41.00 21.04 -40.10
N PHE A 310 -39.81 21.00 -39.54
CA PHE A 310 -39.48 21.89 -38.44
C PHE A 310 -38.03 22.35 -38.53
N CYS A 311 -37.75 23.50 -37.94
CA CYS A 311 -36.42 24.05 -37.90
C CYS A 311 -35.99 24.21 -36.44
N THR A 312 -34.76 23.79 -36.14
CA THR A 312 -34.09 24.13 -34.88
C THR A 312 -33.10 25.26 -35.15
N CYS A 313 -33.13 26.26 -34.28
CA CYS A 313 -32.22 27.39 -34.27
C CYS A 313 -31.36 27.27 -33.02
N GLU A 314 -30.04 27.27 -33.18
CA GLU A 314 -29.10 27.09 -32.09
C GLU A 314 -28.10 28.25 -32.01
N ASN A 315 -27.74 28.61 -30.78
CA ASN A 315 -26.55 29.37 -30.47
C ASN A 315 -25.84 28.76 -29.24
N GLU A 316 -24.70 29.32 -28.86
CA GLU A 316 -23.89 28.82 -27.73
C GLU A 316 -24.59 28.88 -26.36
N GLU A 317 -25.72 29.61 -26.25
CA GLU A 317 -26.51 29.77 -25.03
C GLU A 317 -27.76 28.88 -24.99
N GLY A 318 -28.16 28.27 -26.12
CA GLY A 318 -29.28 27.34 -26.14
C GLY A 318 -29.80 27.02 -27.53
N THR A 319 -30.88 26.24 -27.55
CA THR A 319 -31.56 25.80 -28.77
C THR A 319 -33.05 26.11 -28.66
N HIS A 320 -33.63 26.67 -29.73
CA HIS A 320 -35.06 26.91 -29.86
C HIS A 320 -35.58 26.12 -31.07
N SER A 321 -36.74 25.48 -30.94
CA SER A 321 -37.33 24.64 -32.00
C SER A 321 -38.76 25.06 -32.27
N GLN A 322 -39.19 25.10 -33.54
CA GLN A 322 -40.58 25.39 -33.91
C GLN A 322 -41.08 24.45 -35.01
N PHE A 323 -42.26 23.87 -34.79
CA PHE A 323 -42.92 22.95 -35.71
C PHE A 323 -43.78 23.67 -36.76
N PHE A 324 -43.65 23.26 -38.02
CA PHE A 324 -44.52 23.64 -39.13
C PHE A 324 -45.31 22.38 -39.56
N ARG A 325 -46.63 22.38 -39.35
CA ARG A 325 -47.48 21.20 -39.48
C ARG A 325 -48.40 21.24 -40.70
N ARG A 326 -48.12 20.35 -41.66
CA ARG A 326 -48.83 20.03 -42.91
C ARG A 326 -48.57 20.97 -44.08
N LEU A 327 -47.86 20.40 -45.06
CA LEU A 327 -48.09 20.66 -46.49
C LEU A 327 -49.26 19.84 -47.03
#